data_AF-A0A0R2FKF8-F1
#
_entry.id   AF-A0A0R2FKF8-F1
#
_cell.length_a   1.000
_cell.length_b   1.000
_cell.length_c   1.000
_cell.angle_alpha   90.00
_cell.angle_beta   90.00
_cell.angle_gamma   90.00
#
_symmetry.space_group_name_H-M   'P 1'
#
loop_
_entity.id
_entity.type
_entity.pdbx_description
1 polymer ?
#
loop_
_entity_poly.entity_id
_entity_poly.type
_entity_poly.pdbx_seq_one_letter_code
_entity_poly.pdbx_strand_id
1 'polypeptide(L)'
;MTNTILIIGGTGNIGFPLVKLLAQDDDVHLVAGAHNLKKDQAQYGDLPVDVRRFDFLDASTFDQALAGVDRVFFVRPPQLAKPKEDMLPFLNQVKAHGVKQTVFVSMIGVEKNPVTPHHKIEKMIVSLGLPHTFIRPSFFMQNLSTTHREDICQRNDLFIPAGNAKTSFIDTADIAAVAAKVLTTPI
;
A
#
# COMPACT_ATOMS: atom_id res chain seq x y z
N MET A 1 -15.60 -16.36 -10.18
CA MET A 1 -14.60 -15.27 -10.15
C MET A 1 -13.66 -15.58 -9.01
N THR A 2 -12.36 -15.46 -9.20
CA THR A 2 -11.41 -15.57 -8.08
C THR A 2 -11.56 -14.34 -7.19
N ASN A 3 -11.20 -14.48 -5.91
CA ASN A 3 -11.14 -13.38 -4.95
C ASN A 3 -9.68 -13.24 -4.50
N THR A 4 -8.80 -13.13 -5.50
CA THR A 4 -7.36 -13.09 -5.29
C THR A 4 -6.91 -11.65 -5.11
N ILE A 5 -6.25 -11.36 -4.00
CA ILE A 5 -5.83 -10.02 -3.64
C ILE A 5 -4.30 -9.99 -3.53
N LEU A 6 -3.66 -9.17 -4.36
CA LEU A 6 -2.24 -8.87 -4.27
C LEU A 6 -1.99 -7.70 -3.32
N ILE A 7 -1.17 -7.93 -2.28
CA ILE A 7 -0.72 -6.92 -1.33
C ILE A 7 0.76 -6.61 -1.58
N ILE A 8 1.07 -5.40 -2.03
CA ILE A 8 2.44 -4.89 -2.13
C ILE A 8 2.75 -4.01 -0.92
N GLY A 9 3.82 -4.35 -0.20
CA GLY A 9 4.11 -3.78 1.12
C GLY A 9 3.47 -4.55 2.27
N GLY A 10 3.16 -5.84 2.08
CA GLY A 10 2.48 -6.71 3.04
C GLY A 10 3.22 -6.93 4.38
N THR A 11 4.51 -6.66 4.44
CA THR A 11 5.31 -6.70 5.70
C THR A 11 5.39 -5.35 6.42
N GLY A 12 4.83 -4.29 5.84
CA GLY A 12 4.86 -2.94 6.42
C GLY A 12 3.77 -2.69 7.47
N ASN A 13 3.81 -1.51 8.10
CA ASN A 13 2.91 -1.15 9.22
C ASN A 13 1.41 -1.17 8.86
N ILE A 14 1.05 -0.92 7.59
CA ILE A 14 -0.34 -1.03 7.12
C ILE A 14 -0.58 -2.42 6.50
N GLY A 15 0.35 -2.89 5.68
CA GLY A 15 0.20 -4.14 4.93
C GLY A 15 0.09 -5.37 5.82
N PHE A 16 0.85 -5.44 6.92
CA PHE A 16 0.85 -6.62 7.78
C PHE A 16 -0.45 -6.77 8.58
N PRO A 17 -1.00 -5.72 9.23
CA PRO A 17 -2.36 -5.80 9.76
C PRO A 17 -3.41 -6.12 8.69
N LEU A 18 -3.27 -5.59 7.47
CA LEU A 18 -4.19 -5.89 6.37
C LEU A 18 -4.17 -7.36 5.98
N VAL A 19 -2.98 -7.95 5.82
CA VAL A 19 -2.81 -9.39 5.56
C VAL A 19 -3.46 -10.21 6.67
N LYS A 20 -3.23 -9.86 7.94
CA LYS A 20 -3.85 -10.55 9.08
C LYS A 20 -5.37 -10.50 9.07
N LEU A 21 -5.96 -9.37 8.71
CA LEU A 21 -7.41 -9.20 8.64
C LEU A 21 -8.01 -10.02 7.49
N LEU A 22 -7.41 -9.95 6.31
CA LEU A 22 -7.90 -10.66 5.13
C LEU A 22 -7.69 -12.18 5.22
N ALA A 23 -6.64 -12.63 5.94
CA ALA A 23 -6.36 -14.05 6.13
C ALA A 23 -7.40 -14.77 7.02
N GLN A 24 -8.32 -14.03 7.64
CA GLN A 24 -9.44 -14.59 8.42
C GLN A 24 -10.64 -14.96 7.53
N ASP A 25 -10.62 -14.58 6.25
CA ASP A 25 -11.68 -14.82 5.29
C ASP A 25 -11.25 -15.95 4.34
N ASP A 26 -11.84 -17.13 4.50
CA ASP A 26 -11.54 -18.32 3.69
C ASP A 26 -11.90 -18.13 2.21
N ASP A 27 -12.75 -17.16 1.89
CA ASP A 27 -13.10 -16.83 0.51
C ASP A 27 -12.04 -15.92 -0.14
N VAL A 28 -11.02 -15.44 0.58
CA VAL A 28 -9.95 -14.59 0.05
C VAL A 28 -8.67 -15.39 -0.20
N HIS A 29 -8.17 -15.35 -1.44
CA HIS A 29 -6.84 -15.85 -1.74
C HIS A 29 -5.81 -14.72 -1.66
N LEU A 30 -4.92 -14.76 -0.66
CA LEU A 30 -3.92 -13.72 -0.45
C LEU A 30 -2.63 -14.00 -1.19
N VAL A 31 -2.21 -13.00 -1.97
CA VAL A 31 -0.89 -12.94 -2.60
C VAL A 31 -0.12 -11.77 -2.00
N ALA A 32 1.13 -11.99 -1.59
CA ALA A 32 2.01 -10.91 -1.13
C ALA A 32 3.18 -10.70 -2.10
N GLY A 33 3.34 -9.48 -2.57
CA GLY A 33 4.52 -9.07 -3.34
C GLY A 33 5.71 -8.81 -2.42
N ALA A 34 6.78 -9.59 -2.58
CA ALA A 34 7.96 -9.57 -1.72
C ALA A 34 9.25 -9.22 -2.48
N HIS A 35 10.12 -8.45 -1.83
CA HIS A 35 11.47 -8.19 -2.36
C HIS A 35 12.39 -9.38 -2.08
N ASN A 36 12.29 -9.98 -0.89
CA ASN A 36 13.07 -11.14 -0.51
C ASN A 36 12.13 -12.27 -0.08
N LEU A 37 11.90 -13.24 -0.98
CA LEU A 37 10.95 -14.33 -0.77
C LEU A 37 11.13 -15.05 0.58
N LYS A 38 12.36 -15.50 0.90
CA LYS A 38 12.61 -16.27 2.13
C LYS A 38 12.36 -15.43 3.38
N LYS A 39 12.89 -14.20 3.41
CA LYS A 39 12.77 -13.30 4.57
C LYS A 39 11.33 -12.85 4.76
N ASP A 40 10.63 -12.50 3.68
CA ASP A 40 9.30 -11.94 3.74
C ASP A 40 8.27 -13.04 4.03
N GLN A 41 8.42 -14.25 3.46
CA GLN A 41 7.60 -15.42 3.82
C GLN A 41 7.67 -15.72 5.31
N ALA A 42 8.87 -15.68 5.91
CA ALA A 42 9.03 -15.97 7.33
C ALA A 42 8.28 -15.00 8.25
N GLN A 43 7.98 -13.77 7.79
CA GLN A 43 7.24 -12.79 8.59
C GLN A 43 5.75 -13.10 8.68
N TYR A 44 5.20 -13.86 7.72
CA TYR A 44 3.79 -14.23 7.73
C TYR A 44 3.50 -15.47 8.61
N GLY A 45 4.53 -16.23 9.01
CA GLY A 45 4.35 -17.43 9.82
C GLY A 45 3.41 -18.43 9.14
N ASP A 46 2.37 -18.85 9.87
CA ASP A 46 1.37 -19.82 9.39
C ASP A 46 0.19 -19.18 8.64
N LEU A 47 0.22 -17.85 8.39
CA LEU A 47 -0.85 -17.20 7.62
C LEU A 47 -0.89 -17.76 6.18
N PRO A 48 -2.09 -18.05 5.63
CA PRO A 48 -2.26 -18.62 4.30
C PRO A 48 -1.99 -17.57 3.19
N VAL A 49 -0.72 -17.23 2.98
CA VAL A 49 -0.29 -16.21 2.02
C VAL A 49 0.64 -16.82 0.98
N ASP A 50 0.27 -16.66 -0.29
CA ASP A 50 1.12 -16.97 -1.44
C ASP A 50 2.11 -15.81 -1.67
N VAL A 51 3.38 -16.02 -1.33
CA VAL A 51 4.41 -14.97 -1.47
C VAL A 51 5.09 -15.08 -2.82
N ARG A 52 4.94 -14.01 -3.63
CA ARG A 52 5.51 -13.91 -4.98
C ARG A 52 6.58 -12.84 -5.04
N ARG A 53 7.60 -13.06 -5.88
CA ARG A 53 8.65 -12.07 -6.09
C ARG A 53 8.03 -10.85 -6.77
N PHE A 54 8.29 -9.67 -6.23
CA PHE A 54 7.82 -8.42 -6.79
C PHE A 54 8.83 -7.29 -6.58
N ASP A 55 9.15 -6.57 -7.64
CA ASP A 55 9.97 -5.37 -7.57
C ASP A 55 9.47 -4.32 -8.56
N PHE A 56 9.10 -3.14 -8.07
CA PHE A 56 8.71 -2.02 -8.93
C PHE A 56 9.77 -1.67 -9.99
N LEU A 57 11.04 -1.95 -9.71
CA LEU A 57 12.16 -1.65 -10.61
C LEU A 57 12.53 -2.81 -11.55
N ASP A 58 11.85 -3.95 -11.46
CA ASP A 58 12.09 -5.13 -12.30
C ASP A 58 10.77 -5.63 -12.90
N ALA A 59 10.52 -5.20 -14.14
CA ALA A 59 9.31 -5.55 -14.87
C ALA A 59 9.14 -7.06 -15.12
N SER A 60 10.23 -7.84 -15.08
CA SER A 60 10.14 -9.30 -15.24
C SER A 60 9.37 -9.98 -14.10
N THR A 61 9.20 -9.29 -12.96
CA THR A 61 8.49 -9.81 -11.79
C THR A 61 6.97 -9.64 -11.86
N PHE A 62 6.46 -8.76 -12.73
CA PHE A 62 5.07 -8.32 -12.66
C PHE A 62 4.06 -9.38 -13.07
N ASP A 63 4.33 -10.13 -14.15
CA ASP A 63 3.38 -11.12 -14.66
C ASP A 63 3.12 -12.23 -13.66
N GLN A 64 4.17 -12.72 -13.02
CA GLN A 64 4.04 -13.74 -11.98
C GLN A 64 3.30 -13.19 -10.76
N ALA A 65 3.60 -11.95 -10.34
CA ALA A 65 2.92 -11.32 -9.22
C ALA A 65 1.41 -11.12 -9.48
N LEU A 66 1.03 -10.78 -10.72
CA LEU A 66 -0.35 -10.47 -11.12
C LEU A 66 -1.15 -11.68 -11.61
N ALA A 67 -0.53 -12.84 -11.82
CA ALA A 67 -1.21 -14.03 -12.32
C ALA A 67 -2.44 -14.41 -11.46
N GLY A 68 -3.63 -14.34 -12.07
CA GLY A 68 -4.90 -14.67 -11.40
C GLY A 68 -5.35 -13.68 -10.33
N VAL A 69 -4.76 -12.48 -10.28
CA VAL A 69 -5.10 -11.42 -9.31
C VAL A 69 -6.31 -10.62 -9.80
N ASP A 70 -7.32 -10.46 -8.95
CA ASP A 70 -8.49 -9.63 -9.24
C ASP A 70 -8.36 -8.22 -8.65
N ARG A 71 -7.67 -8.07 -7.52
CA ARG A 71 -7.55 -6.81 -6.78
C ARG A 71 -6.12 -6.58 -6.32
N VAL A 72 -5.66 -5.35 -6.41
CA VAL A 72 -4.31 -4.95 -5.97
C VAL A 72 -4.42 -3.90 -4.88
N PHE A 73 -3.69 -4.09 -3.79
CA PHE A 73 -3.40 -3.07 -2.80
C PHE A 73 -1.91 -2.75 -2.84
N PHE A 74 -1.54 -1.47 -2.81
CA PHE A 74 -0.15 -1.12 -2.64
C PHE A 74 0.07 0.16 -1.84
N VAL A 75 1.18 0.15 -1.10
CA VAL A 75 1.81 1.33 -0.50
C VAL A 75 3.09 1.61 -1.28
N ARG A 76 3.29 2.87 -1.68
CA ARG A 76 4.50 3.27 -2.41
C ARG A 76 5.71 3.28 -1.45
N PRO A 77 6.81 2.55 -1.77
CA PRO A 77 8.04 2.65 -0.99
C PRO A 77 8.59 4.08 -0.97
N PRO A 78 9.00 4.62 0.20
CA PRO A 78 9.44 6.01 0.31
C PRO A 78 10.56 6.39 -0.66
N GLN A 79 11.53 5.48 -0.88
CA GLN A 79 12.71 5.67 -1.71
C GLN A 79 12.43 5.84 -3.21
N LEU A 80 11.27 5.41 -3.71
CA LEU A 80 10.95 5.41 -5.15
C LEU A 80 10.41 6.77 -5.62
N ALA A 81 11.27 7.79 -5.69
CA ALA A 81 10.90 9.20 -5.92
C ALA A 81 10.33 9.56 -7.30
N LYS A 82 10.35 8.66 -8.29
CA LYS A 82 10.04 8.97 -9.69
C LYS A 82 8.87 8.13 -10.21
N PRO A 83 7.61 8.47 -9.87
CA PRO A 83 6.43 7.66 -10.20
C PRO A 83 6.33 7.18 -11.66
N LYS A 84 6.68 8.03 -12.63
CA LYS A 84 6.61 7.65 -14.04
C LYS A 84 7.61 6.56 -14.42
N GLU A 85 8.78 6.53 -13.79
CA GLU A 85 9.80 5.50 -14.02
C GLU A 85 9.49 4.26 -13.15
N ASP A 86 9.18 4.49 -11.87
CA ASP A 86 9.12 3.43 -10.86
C ASP A 86 7.79 2.65 -10.87
N MET A 87 6.66 3.29 -11.23
CA MET A 87 5.32 2.73 -10.97
C MET A 87 4.48 2.60 -12.23
N LEU A 88 4.66 3.47 -13.22
CA LEU A 88 3.90 3.39 -14.47
C LEU A 88 4.04 2.03 -15.19
N PRO A 89 5.22 1.39 -15.25
CA PRO A 89 5.34 0.05 -15.83
C PRO A 89 4.44 -0.98 -15.13
N PHE A 90 4.45 -0.99 -13.79
CA PHE A 90 3.58 -1.88 -13.01
C PHE A 90 2.09 -1.57 -13.24
N LEU A 91 1.69 -0.30 -13.22
CA LEU A 91 0.28 0.09 -13.43
C LEU A 91 -0.23 -0.27 -14.84
N ASN A 92 0.63 -0.21 -15.86
CA ASN A 92 0.30 -0.75 -17.18
C ASN A 92 0.09 -2.26 -17.14
N GLN A 93 0.90 -2.99 -16.37
CA GLN A 93 0.73 -4.44 -16.22
C GLN A 93 -0.55 -4.79 -15.46
N VAL A 94 -0.90 -4.04 -14.41
CA VAL A 94 -2.18 -4.14 -13.69
C VAL A 94 -3.36 -4.01 -14.66
N LYS A 95 -3.28 -3.04 -15.59
CA LYS A 95 -4.29 -2.87 -16.64
C LYS A 95 -4.34 -4.06 -17.60
N ALA A 96 -3.18 -4.53 -18.06
CA ALA A 96 -3.08 -5.64 -19.01
C ALA A 96 -3.65 -6.95 -18.44
N HIS A 97 -3.51 -7.18 -17.13
CA HIS A 97 -4.08 -8.33 -16.43
C HIS A 97 -5.58 -8.17 -16.09
N GLY A 98 -6.18 -7.03 -16.40
CA GLY A 98 -7.62 -6.81 -16.17
C GLY A 98 -8.00 -6.75 -14.69
N VAL A 99 -7.10 -6.28 -13.82
CA VAL A 99 -7.36 -6.09 -12.40
C VAL A 99 -8.60 -5.21 -12.21
N LYS A 100 -9.55 -5.70 -11.42
CA LYS A 100 -10.89 -5.14 -11.23
C LYS A 100 -10.94 -4.06 -10.16
N GLN A 101 -9.92 -3.96 -9.32
CA GLN A 101 -9.80 -2.90 -8.31
C GLN A 101 -8.35 -2.64 -7.94
N THR A 102 -7.95 -1.38 -7.94
CA THR A 102 -6.64 -0.91 -7.48
C THR A 102 -6.80 0.00 -6.28
N VAL A 103 -6.38 -0.46 -5.09
CA VAL A 103 -6.40 0.29 -3.84
C VAL A 103 -5.02 0.85 -3.57
N PHE A 104 -4.90 2.17 -3.56
CA PHE A 104 -3.63 2.85 -3.32
C PHE A 104 -3.70 3.66 -2.02
N VAL A 105 -2.74 3.44 -1.12
CA VAL A 105 -2.56 4.32 0.04
C VAL A 105 -1.79 5.56 -0.40
N SER A 106 -2.52 6.66 -0.46
CA SER A 106 -2.06 8.00 -0.79
C SER A 106 -1.89 8.81 0.51
N MET A 107 -2.24 10.10 0.48
CA MET A 107 -2.17 10.97 1.65
C MET A 107 -3.21 12.09 1.61
N ILE A 108 -3.64 12.57 2.77
CA ILE A 108 -4.59 13.69 2.87
C ILE A 108 -4.03 14.95 2.17
N GLY A 109 -4.89 15.70 1.48
CA GLY A 109 -4.52 16.95 0.82
C GLY A 109 -3.73 16.81 -0.50
N VAL A 110 -3.40 15.58 -0.91
CA VAL A 110 -2.61 15.29 -2.14
C VAL A 110 -3.16 15.93 -3.41
N GLU A 111 -4.48 16.08 -3.50
CA GLU A 111 -5.20 16.71 -4.62
C GLU A 111 -4.70 18.12 -4.93
N LYS A 112 -4.27 18.85 -3.89
CA LYS A 112 -3.80 20.23 -3.97
C LYS A 112 -2.27 20.35 -4.08
N ASN A 113 -1.56 19.22 -4.14
CA ASN A 113 -0.10 19.19 -4.10
C ASN A 113 0.49 18.39 -5.29
N PRO A 114 0.53 18.98 -6.49
CA PRO A 114 0.86 18.28 -7.73
C PRO A 114 2.33 17.84 -7.83
N VAL A 115 3.22 18.41 -7.01
CA VAL A 115 4.64 18.03 -7.02
C VAL A 115 4.88 16.69 -6.34
N THR A 116 3.98 16.28 -5.42
CA THR A 116 4.15 15.05 -4.66
C THR A 116 4.10 13.82 -5.56
N PRO A 117 4.89 12.78 -5.22
CA PRO A 117 4.80 11.53 -5.94
C PRO A 117 3.42 10.88 -5.87
N HIS A 118 2.72 10.96 -4.72
CA HIS A 118 1.37 10.42 -4.54
C HIS A 118 0.36 11.04 -5.53
N HIS A 119 0.39 12.36 -5.73
CA HIS A 119 -0.49 13.01 -6.70
C HIS A 119 -0.27 12.46 -8.11
N LYS A 120 1.00 12.31 -8.51
CA LYS A 120 1.36 11.78 -9.82
C LYS A 120 0.90 10.33 -9.97
N ILE A 121 1.00 9.50 -8.93
CA ILE A 121 0.51 8.11 -8.93
C ILE A 121 -1.02 8.08 -9.10
N GLU A 122 -1.77 8.86 -8.31
CA GLU A 122 -3.23 8.93 -8.45
C GLU A 122 -3.65 9.35 -9.88
N LYS A 123 -2.99 10.37 -10.46
CA LYS A 123 -3.26 10.79 -11.84
C LYS A 123 -2.93 9.72 -12.86
N MET A 124 -1.85 8.95 -12.68
CA MET A 124 -1.54 7.82 -13.56
C MET A 124 -2.63 6.75 -13.50
N ILE A 125 -3.05 6.34 -12.30
CA ILE A 125 -4.12 5.35 -12.09
C ILE A 125 -5.41 5.80 -12.80
N VAL A 126 -5.82 7.06 -12.60
CA VAL A 126 -6.99 7.65 -13.26
C VAL A 126 -6.83 7.67 -14.78
N SER A 127 -5.68 8.14 -15.28
CA SER A 127 -5.43 8.27 -16.73
C SER A 127 -5.40 6.92 -17.46
N LEU A 128 -5.01 5.86 -16.77
CA LEU A 128 -5.00 4.50 -17.32
C LEU A 128 -6.40 3.88 -17.36
N GLY A 129 -7.38 4.48 -16.68
CA GLY A 129 -8.74 3.97 -16.56
C GLY A 129 -8.85 2.76 -15.64
N LEU A 130 -7.91 2.60 -14.68
CA LEU A 130 -7.98 1.51 -13.71
C LEU A 130 -9.15 1.76 -12.74
N PRO A 131 -10.02 0.76 -12.48
CA PRO A 131 -10.96 0.83 -11.37
C PRO A 131 -10.18 0.98 -10.06
N HIS A 132 -10.51 1.97 -9.23
CA HIS A 132 -9.64 2.33 -8.12
C HIS A 132 -10.35 2.84 -6.87
N THR A 133 -9.61 2.82 -5.77
CA THR A 133 -9.94 3.53 -4.54
C THR A 133 -8.67 4.13 -3.95
N PHE A 134 -8.70 5.42 -3.63
CA PHE A 134 -7.59 6.09 -2.96
C PHE A 134 -7.88 6.22 -1.46
N ILE A 135 -7.05 5.60 -0.64
CA ILE A 135 -7.10 5.77 0.82
C ILE A 135 -6.13 6.91 1.15
N ARG A 136 -6.65 8.01 1.70
CA ARG A 136 -5.88 9.24 1.97
C ARG A 136 -5.77 9.51 3.47
N PRO A 137 -4.95 8.74 4.19
CA PRO A 137 -4.83 8.86 5.63
C PRO A 137 -4.18 10.19 6.04
N SER A 138 -4.42 10.58 7.30
CA SER A 138 -3.78 11.73 7.94
C SER A 138 -2.45 11.33 8.61
N PHE A 139 -2.05 12.01 9.68
CA PHE A 139 -0.79 11.73 10.37
C PHE A 139 -0.81 10.38 11.09
N PHE A 140 0.16 9.50 10.83
CA PHE A 140 0.20 8.17 11.44
C PHE A 140 0.63 8.26 12.89
N MET A 141 -0.10 7.61 13.79
CA MET A 141 0.29 7.50 15.21
C MET A 141 1.66 6.84 15.38
N GLN A 142 1.99 5.87 14.52
CA GLN A 142 3.27 5.17 14.49
C GLN A 142 4.48 6.10 14.31
N ASN A 143 4.32 7.29 13.72
CA ASN A 143 5.42 8.24 13.58
C ASN A 143 5.90 8.76 14.94
N LEU A 144 5.04 8.79 15.97
CA LEU A 144 5.40 9.24 17.33
C LEU A 144 6.31 8.22 18.04
N SER A 145 6.17 6.93 17.74
CA SER A 145 7.00 5.86 18.30
C SER A 145 8.16 5.45 17.38
N THR A 146 8.29 6.06 16.21
CA THR A 146 9.37 5.79 15.24
C THR A 146 10.12 7.08 14.89
N THR A 147 9.71 7.78 13.84
CA THR A 147 10.36 8.96 13.29
C THR A 147 10.64 10.05 14.33
N HIS A 148 9.70 10.31 15.24
CA HIS A 148 9.82 11.36 16.25
C HIS A 148 10.19 10.84 17.64
N ARG A 149 10.42 9.54 17.78
CA ARG A 149 10.66 8.92 19.09
C ARG A 149 11.88 9.51 19.78
N GLU A 150 12.97 9.73 19.03
CA GLU A 150 14.20 10.29 19.59
C GLU A 150 13.99 11.69 20.16
N ASP A 151 13.35 12.58 19.38
CA ASP A 151 13.04 13.94 19.82
C ASP A 151 12.15 13.94 21.06
N ILE A 152 11.10 13.11 21.06
CA ILE A 152 10.18 13.01 22.20
C ILE A 152 10.92 12.49 23.44
N CYS A 153 11.67 11.39 23.33
CA CYS A 153 12.30 10.74 24.48
C CYS A 153 13.53 11.50 25.01
N GLN A 154 14.30 12.15 24.15
CA GLN A 154 15.57 12.77 24.54
C GLN A 154 15.46 14.28 24.73
N ARG A 155 14.50 14.94 24.07
CA ARG A 155 14.36 16.40 24.05
C ARG A 155 13.04 16.88 24.66
N ASN A 156 12.13 15.97 25.00
CA ASN A 156 10.78 16.28 25.49
C ASN A 156 10.01 17.22 24.54
N ASP A 157 10.22 17.08 23.23
CA ASP A 157 9.65 17.97 22.22
C ASP A 157 9.30 17.21 20.93
N LEU A 158 8.51 17.83 20.06
CA LEU A 158 8.08 17.29 18.76
C LEU A 158 8.33 18.33 17.65
N PHE A 159 9.45 18.17 16.93
CA PHE A 159 9.84 19.10 15.87
C PHE A 159 9.10 18.82 14.56
N ILE A 160 8.03 19.57 14.30
CA ILE A 160 7.26 19.51 13.05
C ILE A 160 6.98 20.94 12.57
N PRO A 161 7.18 21.26 11.27
CA PRO A 161 6.86 22.57 10.70
C PRO A 161 5.35 22.76 10.49
N ALA A 162 4.54 22.62 11.55
CA ALA A 162 3.08 22.70 11.51
C ALA A 162 2.53 24.06 11.96
N GLY A 163 3.34 24.91 12.62
CA GLY A 163 2.84 26.15 13.22
C GLY A 163 1.66 25.87 14.15
N ASN A 164 0.54 26.59 13.96
CA ASN A 164 -0.71 26.38 14.70
C ASN A 164 -1.73 25.49 13.96
N ALA A 165 -1.30 24.72 12.94
CA ALA A 165 -2.20 23.85 12.20
C ALA A 165 -2.76 22.73 13.10
N LYS A 166 -4.04 22.39 12.89
CA LYS A 166 -4.67 21.22 13.51
C LYS A 166 -4.61 20.05 12.53
N THR A 167 -4.29 18.86 13.03
CA THR A 167 -4.30 17.62 12.25
C THR A 167 -4.96 16.50 13.03
N SER A 168 -5.55 15.55 12.31
CA SER A 168 -6.01 14.29 12.87
C SER A 168 -4.90 13.23 12.85
N PHE A 169 -4.97 12.32 13.81
CA PHE A 169 -4.10 11.15 13.88
C PHE A 169 -4.89 9.90 13.49
N ILE A 170 -4.21 8.93 12.88
CA ILE A 170 -4.80 7.65 12.50
C ILE A 170 -3.81 6.51 12.78
N ASP A 171 -4.31 5.40 13.30
CA ASP A 171 -3.50 4.19 13.47
C ASP A 171 -3.38 3.45 12.12
N THR A 172 -2.20 2.91 11.80
CA THR A 172 -2.02 2.08 10.60
C THR A 172 -2.89 0.82 10.58
N ALA A 173 -3.30 0.30 11.74
CA ALA A 173 -4.28 -0.78 11.83
C ALA A 173 -5.69 -0.34 11.39
N ASP A 174 -6.10 0.89 11.66
CA ASP A 174 -7.38 1.42 11.19
C ASP A 174 -7.36 1.64 9.66
N ILE A 175 -6.23 2.11 9.13
CA ILE A 175 -6.03 2.19 7.67
C ILE A 175 -6.17 0.80 7.04
N ALA A 176 -5.58 -0.22 7.66
CA ALA A 176 -5.69 -1.60 7.21
C ALA A 176 -7.12 -2.13 7.28
N ALA A 177 -7.88 -1.81 8.33
CA ALA A 177 -9.29 -2.20 8.45
C ALA A 177 -10.15 -1.59 7.34
N VAL A 178 -9.93 -0.30 7.02
CA VAL A 178 -10.59 0.35 5.88
C VAL A 178 -10.19 -0.31 4.57
N ALA A 179 -8.90 -0.57 4.36
CA ALA A 179 -8.41 -1.24 3.15
C ALA A 179 -9.03 -2.63 2.98
N ALA A 180 -9.11 -3.43 4.05
CA ALA A 180 -9.73 -4.75 4.02
C ALA A 180 -11.19 -4.64 3.57
N LYS A 181 -11.96 -3.70 4.15
CA LYS A 181 -13.36 -3.50 3.77
C LYS A 181 -13.52 -3.08 2.31
N VAL A 182 -12.66 -2.19 1.82
CA VAL A 182 -12.66 -1.75 0.42
C VAL A 182 -12.34 -2.91 -0.53
N LEU A 183 -11.39 -3.77 -0.16
CA LEU A 183 -10.94 -4.89 -0.98
C LEU A 183 -11.90 -6.07 -0.99
N THR A 184 -12.79 -6.20 -0.01
CA THR A 184 -13.80 -7.28 0.04
C THR A 184 -15.20 -6.85 -0.36
N THR A 185 -15.44 -5.53 -0.50
CA THR A 185 -16.74 -5.03 -0.98
C THR A 185 -16.72 -4.94 -2.52
N PRO A 186 -17.72 -5.49 -3.24
CA PRO A 186 -17.84 -5.33 -4.68
C PRO A 186 -18.01 -3.85 -5.08
N ILE A 187 -17.40 -3.44 -6.21
CA ILE A 187 -17.68 -2.16 -6.89
C ILE A 187 -18.79 -2.38 -7.90
#